data_AF-A0A7S4GEJ4-F1
#
_entry.id   AF-A0A7S4GEJ4-F1
#
_cell.length_a   1.000
_cell.length_b   1.000
_cell.length_c   1.000
_cell.angle_alpha   90.00
_cell.angle_beta   90.00
_cell.angle_gamma   90.00
#
_symmetry.space_group_name_H-M   'P 1'
#
loop_
_entity.id
_entity.type
_entity.pdbx_description
1 polymer ?
#
loop_
_entity_poly.entity_id
_entity_poly.type
_entity_poly.pdbx_seq_one_letter_code
_entity_poly.pdbx_strand_id
1 'polypeptide(L)'
;EILVTRAPVVMADEISTGLDSATTLDICNALRHNARVLKHTVVVSLLQPTPETFNAFDELLVMAAGGVAYLGPVDEVLPYFEGLGFVCPKDKDTAEFLQEVTLPKGMRKYRSGGGDGDGDYPTTTLQALVGWDGVMRW
;
A
#
# COMPACT_ATOMS: atom_id res chain seq x y z
N GLU A 1 18.94 -5.17 -17.00
CA GLU A 1 19.67 -3.89 -16.87
C GLU A 1 19.88 -3.49 -15.41
N ILE A 2 18.83 -3.51 -14.59
CA ILE A 2 18.80 -3.14 -13.17
C ILE A 2 19.90 -3.80 -12.29
N LEU A 3 20.20 -5.10 -12.47
CA LEU A 3 21.22 -5.79 -11.64
C LEU A 3 22.67 -5.55 -12.10
N VAL A 4 22.87 -5.01 -13.30
CA VAL A 4 24.22 -4.82 -13.88
C VAL A 4 24.82 -3.49 -13.44
N THR A 5 23.98 -2.49 -13.16
CA THR A 5 24.40 -1.11 -12.87
C THR A 5 24.82 -0.88 -11.41
N ARG A 6 24.60 -1.86 -10.51
CA ARG A 6 24.83 -1.72 -9.04
C ARG A 6 24.23 -0.42 -8.47
N ALA A 7 23.06 -0.01 -8.99
CA ALA A 7 22.37 1.16 -8.48
C ALA A 7 22.03 0.97 -6.99
N PRO A 8 22.19 1.98 -6.14
CA PRO A 8 21.87 1.89 -4.71
C PRO A 8 20.37 1.82 -4.44
N VAL A 9 19.56 2.20 -5.44
CA VAL A 9 18.11 2.13 -5.42
C VAL A 9 17.62 1.50 -6.72
N VAL A 10 16.75 0.51 -6.59
CA VAL A 10 16.06 -0.16 -7.69
C VAL A 10 14.57 0.15 -7.57
N MET A 11 13.97 0.62 -8.65
CA MET A 11 12.54 0.85 -8.75
C MET A 11 11.98 -0.06 -9.84
N ALA A 12 10.91 -0.77 -9.52
CA ALA A 12 10.22 -1.66 -10.45
C ALA A 12 8.72 -1.42 -10.39
N ASP A 13 8.13 -1.11 -11.55
CA ASP A 13 6.72 -0.75 -11.67
C ASP A 13 5.94 -1.89 -12.37
N GLU A 14 4.75 -2.20 -11.86
CA GLU A 14 3.80 -3.17 -12.44
C GLU A 14 4.40 -4.55 -12.76
N ILE A 15 5.32 -5.06 -11.93
CA ILE A 15 6.02 -6.32 -12.21
C ILE A 15 5.11 -7.56 -12.22
N SER A 16 3.88 -7.45 -11.72
CA SER A 16 2.89 -8.54 -11.68
C SER A 16 2.02 -8.62 -12.94
N THR A 17 2.05 -7.62 -13.84
CA THR A 17 1.16 -7.59 -15.00
C THR A 17 1.43 -8.75 -15.96
N GLY A 18 0.45 -9.64 -16.12
CA GLY A 18 0.56 -10.81 -16.99
C GLY A 18 1.27 -12.01 -16.37
N LEU A 19 1.60 -11.97 -15.07
CA LEU A 19 2.15 -13.08 -14.31
C LEU A 19 1.09 -13.72 -13.41
N ASP A 20 1.30 -15.00 -13.07
CA ASP A 20 0.54 -15.63 -12.01
C ASP A 20 1.07 -15.21 -10.62
N SER A 21 0.28 -15.49 -9.59
CA SER A 21 0.60 -15.10 -8.21
C SER A 21 1.87 -15.79 -7.70
N ALA A 22 2.10 -17.06 -8.08
CA ALA A 22 3.29 -17.80 -7.69
C ALA A 22 4.57 -17.18 -8.26
N THR A 23 4.60 -16.90 -9.56
CA THR A 23 5.78 -16.26 -10.19
C THR A 23 6.00 -14.86 -9.62
N THR A 24 4.93 -14.10 -9.36
CA THR A 24 5.02 -12.77 -8.74
C THR A 24 5.69 -12.84 -7.37
N LEU A 25 5.29 -13.81 -6.53
CA LEU A 25 5.88 -14.02 -5.22
C LEU A 25 7.37 -14.41 -5.32
N ASP A 26 7.71 -15.30 -6.25
CA ASP A 26 9.10 -15.71 -6.49
C ASP A 26 9.98 -14.53 -6.91
N ILE A 27 9.47 -13.64 -7.76
CA ILE A 27 10.16 -12.41 -8.15
C ILE A 27 10.34 -11.48 -6.93
N CYS A 28 9.31 -11.28 -6.12
CA CYS A 28 9.39 -10.44 -4.92
C CYS A 28 10.44 -10.99 -3.93
N ASN A 29 10.46 -12.30 -3.72
CA ASN A 29 11.45 -12.98 -2.87
C ASN A 29 12.87 -12.85 -3.42
N ALA A 30 13.05 -12.98 -4.73
CA ALA A 30 14.34 -12.79 -5.38
C ALA A 30 14.83 -11.34 -5.25
N LEU A 31 13.96 -10.36 -5.46
CA LEU A 31 14.28 -8.94 -5.30
C LEU A 31 14.65 -8.61 -3.86
N ARG A 32 13.89 -9.11 -2.88
CA ARG A 32 14.20 -8.96 -1.45
C ARG A 32 15.52 -9.62 -1.07
N HIS A 33 15.81 -10.81 -1.58
CA HIS A 33 17.09 -11.48 -1.34
C HIS A 33 18.26 -10.65 -1.89
N ASN A 34 18.14 -10.17 -3.14
CA ASN A 34 19.14 -9.30 -3.75
C ASN A 34 19.30 -7.99 -2.98
N ALA A 35 18.21 -7.37 -2.50
CA ALA A 35 18.21 -6.17 -1.67
C ALA A 35 19.17 -6.33 -0.47
N ARG A 36 19.02 -7.46 0.24
CA ARG A 36 19.80 -7.78 1.44
C ARG A 36 21.25 -8.12 1.15
N VAL A 37 21.52 -8.91 0.10
CA VAL A 37 22.89 -9.31 -0.26
C VAL A 37 23.70 -8.13 -0.77
N LEU A 38 23.12 -7.31 -1.65
CA LEU A 38 23.80 -6.18 -2.29
C LEU A 38 23.71 -4.88 -1.48
N LYS A 39 22.93 -4.86 -0.39
CA LYS A 39 22.71 -3.70 0.49
C LYS A 39 22.21 -2.46 -0.27
N HIS A 40 21.21 -2.67 -1.12
CA HIS A 40 20.54 -1.64 -1.92
C HIS A 40 19.05 -1.66 -1.63
N THR A 41 18.38 -0.52 -1.84
CA THR A 41 16.94 -0.37 -1.58
C THR A 41 16.16 -0.77 -2.81
N VAL A 42 15.13 -1.59 -2.65
CA VAL A 42 14.24 -1.99 -3.75
C VAL A 42 12.84 -1.49 -3.44
N VAL A 43 12.28 -0.71 -4.38
CA VAL A 43 10.91 -0.22 -4.34
C VAL A 43 10.15 -0.92 -5.47
N VAL A 44 9.04 -1.55 -5.13
CA VAL A 44 8.20 -2.30 -6.08
C VAL A 44 6.76 -1.84 -5.94
N SER A 45 6.10 -1.52 -7.05
CA SER A 45 4.65 -1.36 -7.11
C SER A 45 4.00 -2.66 -7.58
N LEU A 46 2.87 -3.02 -6.98
CA LEU A 46 2.06 -4.17 -7.39
C LEU A 46 0.61 -3.76 -7.51
N LEU A 47 -0.02 -4.15 -8.61
CA LEU A 47 -1.47 -4.03 -8.78
C LEU A 47 -2.13 -5.22 -8.07
N GLN A 48 -2.77 -4.96 -6.93
CA GLN A 48 -3.53 -5.93 -6.14
C GLN A 48 -2.73 -7.20 -5.76
N PRO A 49 -1.72 -7.07 -4.88
CA PRO A 49 -0.94 -8.22 -4.45
C PRO A 49 -1.81 -9.26 -3.73
N THR A 50 -1.48 -10.54 -3.88
CA THR A 50 -2.07 -11.57 -3.03
C THR A 50 -1.61 -11.39 -1.57
N PRO A 51 -2.32 -11.94 -0.58
CA PRO A 51 -1.92 -11.84 0.82
C PRO A 51 -0.48 -12.32 1.07
N GLU A 52 -0.06 -13.39 0.39
CA GLU A 52 1.30 -13.93 0.50
C GLU A 52 2.34 -12.94 -0.04
N THR A 53 2.03 -12.30 -1.16
CA THR A 53 2.92 -11.31 -1.79
C THR A 53 2.98 -10.03 -0.96
N PHE A 54 1.84 -9.58 -0.42
CA PHE A 54 1.76 -8.42 0.48
C PHE A 54 2.61 -8.64 1.74
N ASN A 55 2.56 -9.83 2.33
CA ASN A 55 3.34 -10.18 3.52
C ASN A 55 4.85 -10.34 3.26
N ALA A 56 5.29 -10.35 1.99
CA ALA A 56 6.71 -10.42 1.65
C ALA A 56 7.44 -9.08 1.81
N PHE A 57 6.70 -7.97 1.85
CA PHE A 57 7.25 -6.62 2.01
C PHE A 57 7.68 -6.34 3.46
N ASP A 58 8.76 -5.58 3.60
CA ASP A 58 9.26 -5.12 4.91
C ASP A 58 8.55 -3.80 5.32
N GLU A 59 8.31 -2.88 4.38
CA GLU A 59 7.64 -1.59 4.57
C GLU A 59 6.58 -1.33 3.47
N LEU A 60 5.60 -0.50 3.78
CA LEU A 60 4.53 -0.04 2.89
C LEU A 60 4.53 1.47 2.72
N LEU A 61 4.30 1.90 1.49
CA LEU A 61 3.98 3.28 1.13
C LEU A 61 2.55 3.32 0.59
N VAL A 62 1.63 3.87 1.38
CA VAL A 62 0.24 4.08 0.98
C VAL A 62 0.07 5.53 0.60
N MET A 63 -0.49 5.75 -0.59
CA MET A 63 -0.82 7.09 -1.06
C MET A 63 -2.33 7.31 -1.13
N ALA A 64 -2.76 8.52 -0.79
CA ALA A 64 -4.14 8.97 -0.97
C ALA A 64 -4.13 10.45 -1.35
N ALA A 65 -5.03 10.84 -2.27
CA ALA A 65 -5.20 12.24 -2.69
C ALA A 65 -3.90 12.95 -3.12
N GLY A 66 -2.98 12.22 -3.77
CA GLY A 66 -1.69 12.77 -4.23
C GLY A 66 -0.66 13.01 -3.11
N GLY A 67 -0.95 12.56 -1.88
CA GLY A 67 -0.03 12.61 -0.75
C GLY A 67 0.24 11.23 -0.16
N VAL A 68 1.21 11.18 0.76
CA VAL A 68 1.53 9.98 1.54
C VAL A 68 0.53 9.87 2.69
N ALA A 69 -0.29 8.81 2.65
CA ALA A 69 -1.22 8.48 3.72
C ALA A 69 -0.55 7.66 4.83
N TYR A 70 0.42 6.82 4.46
CA TYR A 70 1.22 6.00 5.37
C TYR A 70 2.58 5.66 4.76
N LEU A 71 3.64 5.67 5.56
CA LEU A 71 4.95 5.14 5.22
C LEU A 71 5.53 4.49 6.47
N GLY A 72 5.74 3.16 6.45
CA GLY A 72 6.27 2.44 7.59
C GLY A 72 6.12 0.92 7.47
N PRO A 73 6.40 0.18 8.55
CA PRO A 73 6.33 -1.29 8.58
C PRO A 73 4.94 -1.84 8.20
N VAL A 74 4.90 -3.03 7.59
CA VAL A 74 3.65 -3.65 7.14
C VAL A 74 2.71 -4.00 8.29
N ASP A 75 3.26 -4.41 9.42
CA ASP A 75 2.52 -4.81 10.63
C ASP A 75 1.88 -3.63 11.38
N GLU A 76 2.40 -2.42 11.20
CA GLU A 76 1.88 -1.20 11.84
C GLU A 76 0.77 -0.50 11.05
N VAL A 77 0.53 -0.89 9.78
CA VAL A 77 -0.41 -0.20 8.90
C VAL A 77 -1.86 -0.30 9.41
N LEU A 78 -2.30 -1.48 9.85
CA LEU A 78 -3.66 -1.67 10.36
C LEU A 78 -3.90 -0.88 11.66
N PRO A 79 -3.04 -1.00 12.70
CA PRO A 79 -3.13 -0.16 13.89
C PRO A 79 -3.17 1.34 13.59
N TYR A 80 -2.39 1.79 12.60
CA TYR A 80 -2.40 3.19 12.18
C TYR A 80 -3.77 3.64 11.64
N PHE A 81 -4.35 2.89 10.69
CA PHE A 81 -5.69 3.23 10.15
C PHE A 81 -6.81 3.06 11.19
N GLU A 82 -6.69 2.09 12.09
CA GLU A 82 -7.63 1.92 13.22
C GLU A 82 -7.59 3.13 14.17
N GLY A 83 -6.40 3.67 14.45
CA GLY A 83 -6.23 4.90 15.23
C GLY A 83 -6.86 6.14 14.58
N LEU A 84 -7.00 6.14 13.25
CA LEU A 84 -7.73 7.16 12.48
C LEU A 84 -9.25 6.91 12.42
N GLY A 85 -9.74 5.83 13.04
CA GLY A 85 -11.15 5.46 13.05
C GLY A 85 -11.59 4.63 11.85
N PHE A 86 -10.67 4.10 11.05
CA PHE A 86 -10.96 3.18 9.95
C PHE A 86 -10.61 1.74 10.33
N VAL A 87 -11.61 0.87 10.37
CA VAL A 87 -11.43 -0.52 10.83
C VAL A 87 -11.54 -1.47 9.64
N CYS A 88 -10.53 -2.34 9.49
CA CYS A 88 -10.55 -3.40 8.50
C CYS A 88 -11.53 -4.51 8.92
N PRO A 89 -12.50 -4.92 8.07
CA PRO A 89 -13.35 -6.06 8.36
C PRO A 89 -12.54 -7.37 8.43
N LYS A 90 -12.94 -8.29 9.31
CA LYS A 90 -12.24 -9.57 9.54
C LYS A 90 -12.15 -10.47 8.30
N ASP A 91 -13.13 -10.38 7.41
CA ASP A 91 -13.21 -11.22 6.20
C ASP A 91 -12.62 -10.53 4.96
N LYS A 92 -11.92 -9.40 5.13
CA LYS A 92 -11.35 -8.62 4.03
C LYS A 92 -9.83 -8.70 4.05
N ASP A 93 -9.24 -8.81 2.86
CA ASP A 93 -7.79 -8.72 2.70
C ASP A 93 -7.28 -7.30 3.02
N THR A 94 -6.11 -7.22 3.67
CA THR A 94 -5.50 -5.95 4.07
C THR A 94 -5.17 -5.06 2.88
N ALA A 95 -4.63 -5.60 1.79
CA ALA A 95 -4.27 -4.81 0.61
C ALA A 95 -5.53 -4.28 -0.09
N GLU A 96 -6.62 -5.06 -0.13
CA GLU A 96 -7.91 -4.63 -0.63
C GLU A 96 -8.54 -3.54 0.26
N PHE A 97 -8.46 -3.69 1.58
CA PHE A 97 -8.89 -2.67 2.53
C PHE A 97 -8.15 -1.34 2.34
N LEU A 98 -6.82 -1.37 2.25
CA LEU A 98 -6.00 -0.16 2.08
C LEU A 98 -6.29 0.56 0.75
N GLN A 99 -6.56 -0.20 -0.31
CA GLN A 99 -6.99 0.38 -1.59
C GLN A 99 -8.37 1.04 -1.48
N GLU A 100 -9.32 0.44 -0.78
CA GLU A 100 -10.65 1.03 -0.68
C GLU A 100 -10.72 2.19 0.32
N VAL A 101 -10.07 2.08 1.48
CA VAL A 101 -10.11 3.10 2.55
C VAL A 101 -9.51 4.43 2.11
N THR A 102 -8.62 4.42 1.12
CA THR A 102 -8.06 5.63 0.50
C THR A 102 -9.02 6.28 -0.51
N LEU A 103 -10.12 5.62 -0.87
CA LEU A 103 -11.16 6.14 -1.76
C LEU A 103 -12.31 6.82 -0.98
N PRO A 104 -12.96 7.86 -1.54
CA PRO A 104 -14.09 8.54 -0.91
C PRO A 104 -15.24 7.62 -0.48
N LYS A 105 -15.50 6.55 -1.24
CA LYS A 105 -16.54 5.57 -0.93
C LYS A 105 -16.13 4.64 0.20
N GLY A 106 -14.89 4.17 0.22
CA GLY A 106 -14.39 3.26 1.25
C GLY A 106 -14.22 3.95 2.59
N MET A 107 -13.78 5.21 2.63
CA MET A 107 -13.73 6.00 3.87
C MET A 107 -15.07 6.00 4.63
N ARG A 108 -16.20 6.12 3.92
CA ARG A 108 -17.53 6.06 4.55
C ARG A 108 -17.90 4.66 5.04
N LYS A 109 -17.47 3.63 4.31
CA LYS A 109 -17.77 2.22 4.57
C LYS A 109 -17.02 1.69 5.80
N TYR A 110 -15.75 2.06 5.95
CA TYR A 110 -14.86 1.52 6.98
C TYR A 110 -14.78 2.36 8.25
N ARG A 111 -15.52 3.47 8.31
CA ARG A 111 -15.55 4.32 9.50
C ARG A 111 -16.21 3.59 10.67
N SER A 112 -15.48 3.44 11.76
CA SER A 112 -16.01 2.90 13.00
C SER A 112 -16.90 3.94 13.68
N GLY A 113 -18.20 3.67 13.76
CA GLY A 113 -19.17 4.48 14.51
C GLY A 113 -20.11 5.33 13.64
N GLY A 114 -21.37 4.92 13.55
CA GLY A 114 -22.50 5.79 13.16
C GLY A 114 -22.97 6.63 14.35
N GLY A 115 -22.11 7.53 14.84
CA GLY A 115 -22.49 8.52 15.84
C GLY A 115 -22.74 9.87 15.18
N ASP A 116 -23.94 10.43 15.38
CA ASP A 116 -24.26 11.85 15.17
C ASP A 116 -23.44 12.73 16.13
N GLY A 117 -22.13 12.78 15.90
CA GLY A 117 -21.20 13.64 16.61
C GLY A 117 -20.62 14.63 15.61
N ASP A 118 -21.07 15.88 15.73
CA ASP A 118 -20.36 17.09 15.31
C ASP A 118 -19.03 17.18 16.07
N GLY A 119 -18.15 16.21 15.81
CA GLY A 119 -16.77 16.19 16.22
C GLY A 119 -15.98 16.85 15.12
N ASP A 120 -15.54 18.07 15.40
CA ASP A 120 -14.58 18.84 14.61
C ASP A 120 -13.26 18.05 14.51
N TYR A 121 -13.22 17.06 13.63
CA TYR A 121 -11.97 16.56 13.08
C TYR A 121 -11.49 17.65 12.14
N PRO A 122 -10.21 18.09 12.22
CA PRO A 122 -9.71 19.14 11.36
C PRO A 122 -10.05 18.77 9.92
N THR A 123 -10.91 19.57 9.31
CA THR A 123 -11.41 19.41 7.94
C THR A 123 -10.28 19.61 6.90
N THR A 124 -9.02 19.53 7.32
CA THR A 124 -7.83 19.93 6.60
C THR A 124 -7.02 18.79 5.99
N THR A 125 -7.36 17.50 6.18
CA THR A 125 -6.47 16.41 5.67
C THR A 125 -7.06 15.37 4.71
N LEU A 126 -8.37 15.24 4.49
CA LEU A 126 -8.86 14.34 3.42
C LEU A 126 -10.07 14.92 2.66
N GLN A 127 -9.85 16.06 2.00
CA GLN A 127 -10.78 16.54 0.96
C GLN A 127 -10.46 15.87 -0.37
N ALA A 128 -11.48 15.18 -0.89
CA ALA A 128 -11.46 14.43 -2.13
C ALA A 128 -11.23 15.33 -3.36
N LEU A 129 -10.21 14.98 -4.14
CA LEU A 129 -10.21 15.19 -5.58
C LEU A 129 -10.48 13.84 -6.24
N VAL A 130 -11.67 13.74 -6.83
CA VAL A 130 -12.14 12.63 -7.64
C VAL A 130 -11.41 12.67 -8.98
N GLY A 131 -10.90 11.52 -9.40
CA GLY A 131 -10.02 11.36 -10.57
C GLY A 131 -8.58 11.31 -10.07
N TRP A 132 -7.82 10.26 -10.33
CA TRP A 132 -7.45 9.78 -11.66
C TRP A 132 -7.04 8.29 -11.57
N ASP A 133 -7.11 7.61 -12.71
CA ASP A 133 -6.77 6.19 -12.91
C ASP A 133 -5.47 5.77 -12.22
N GLY A 134 -5.49 4.52 -11.72
CA GLY A 134 -4.40 3.90 -11.00
C GLY A 134 -3.04 4.10 -11.66
N VAL A 135 -2.22 4.92 -11.02
CA VAL A 135 -0.77 4.99 -11.24
C VAL A 135 -0.16 5.42 -9.90
N MET A 136 0.45 4.48 -9.17
CA MET A 136 1.38 4.83 -8.09
C MET A 136 2.76 5.03 -8.71
N ARG A 137 3.15 6.30 -8.88
CA ARG A 137 4.51 6.70 -9.26
C ARG A 137 5.27 7.18 -8.03
N TRP A 138 6.49 6.66 -7.85
CA TRP A 138 7.63 7.36 -7.27
C TRP A 138 8.85 7.12 -8.14
#